data_AF-A0A6C0AVV8-F1
#
_entry.id   AF-A0A6C0AVV8-F1
#
_cell.length_a   1.000
_cell.length_b   1.000
_cell.length_c   1.000
_cell.angle_alpha   90.00
_cell.angle_beta   90.00
_cell.angle_gamma   90.00
#
_symmetry.space_group_name_H-M   'P 1'
#
loop_
_entity.id
_entity.type
_entity.pdbx_description
1 polymer ?
#
loop_
_entity_poly.entity_id
_entity_poly.type
_entity_poly.pdbx_seq_one_letter_code
_entity_poly.pdbx_strand_id
1 'polypeptide(L)'
;MNNIEFYHNFCESVLQNYKGPEILNSYSSLFISLIPIFMGLPQLINFKNVGYMLILNGFFSFYYHYSLSWLGKHLDEVTMILANYYGISGLIKFYDNNYQNKINRLNTIFLPCFISFNTIPQLDFLFPTIFGIYVSYTVYLIYDISKIYYNSKTIISYLMYSLFGAVCWSISELYCTEETKYGHVLWHMLFPYGFYKILLIYDDIINSSPFQS
;
A
#
# COMPACT_ATOMS: atom_id res chain seq x y z
N MET A 1 -24.77 24.40 1.63
CA MET A 1 -23.75 23.35 1.49
C MET A 1 -22.91 23.41 2.75
N ASN A 2 -22.89 22.37 3.58
CA ASN A 2 -21.96 22.32 4.70
C ASN A 2 -20.56 22.25 4.10
N ASN A 3 -19.75 23.29 4.30
CA ASN A 3 -18.33 23.24 3.98
C ASN A 3 -17.72 22.19 4.91
N ILE A 4 -17.55 20.97 4.41
CA ILE A 4 -16.73 19.98 5.09
C ILE A 4 -15.30 20.49 4.94
N GLU A 5 -14.76 21.07 6.02
CA GLU A 5 -13.36 21.43 6.06
C GLU A 5 -12.54 20.15 6.15
N PHE A 6 -11.83 19.85 5.07
CA PHE A 6 -10.84 18.79 5.02
C PHE A 6 -9.49 19.36 5.46
N TYR A 7 -8.94 18.82 6.55
CA TYR A 7 -7.69 19.28 7.14
C TYR A 7 -6.54 18.33 6.77
N HIS A 8 -5.54 18.85 6.06
CA HIS A 8 -4.34 18.12 5.68
C HIS A 8 -3.31 18.22 6.79
N ASN A 9 -2.84 17.08 7.27
CA ASN A 9 -2.00 17.03 8.47
C ASN A 9 -0.65 16.35 8.25
N PHE A 10 -0.21 16.17 7.00
CA PHE A 10 1.13 15.62 6.78
C PHE A 10 2.20 16.65 7.16
N CYS A 11 3.33 16.15 7.62
CA CYS A 11 4.38 17.01 8.14
C CYS A 11 4.83 18.13 7.17
N GLU A 12 4.97 17.83 5.87
CA GLU A 12 5.35 18.85 4.89
C GLU A 12 4.33 20.01 4.82
N SER A 13 3.03 19.71 4.86
CA SER A 13 1.98 20.73 4.96
C SER A 13 2.03 21.49 6.28
N VAL A 14 2.26 20.80 7.41
CA VAL A 14 2.34 21.43 8.74
C VAL A 14 3.45 22.49 8.79
N LEU A 15 4.64 22.17 8.27
CA LEU A 15 5.77 23.10 8.20
C LEU A 15 5.49 24.31 7.28
N GLN A 16 4.53 24.17 6.36
CA GLN A 16 4.08 25.24 5.46
C GLN A 16 2.82 25.97 5.96
N ASN A 17 2.48 25.86 7.25
CA ASN A 17 1.25 26.40 7.85
C ASN A 17 -0.02 25.86 7.18
N TYR A 18 -0.08 24.55 6.96
CA TYR A 18 -1.20 23.82 6.37
C TYR A 18 -1.54 24.26 4.94
N LYS A 19 -0.53 24.74 4.21
CA LYS A 19 -0.64 25.16 2.80
C LYS A 19 0.11 24.17 1.92
N GLY A 20 -0.48 23.83 0.78
CA GLY A 20 0.17 23.06 -0.27
C GLY A 20 0.88 23.93 -1.30
N PRO A 21 1.55 23.31 -2.29
CA PRO A 21 1.69 21.85 -2.45
C PRO A 21 2.75 21.22 -1.52
N GLU A 22 2.58 19.94 -1.21
CA GLU A 22 3.63 19.11 -0.61
C GLU A 22 4.57 18.61 -1.71
N ILE A 23 5.52 19.44 -2.13
CA ILE A 23 6.41 19.18 -3.28
C ILE A 23 7.19 17.87 -3.09
N LEU A 24 7.79 17.64 -1.92
CA LEU A 24 8.60 16.45 -1.72
C LEU A 24 7.76 15.18 -1.75
N ASN A 25 6.62 15.17 -1.06
CA ASN A 25 5.68 14.06 -1.07
C ASN A 25 5.09 13.82 -2.47
N SER A 26 4.74 14.90 -3.18
CA SER A 26 4.22 14.82 -4.55
C SER A 26 5.18 14.10 -5.47
N TYR A 27 6.40 14.62 -5.66
CA TYR A 27 7.33 14.03 -6.64
C TYR A 27 7.85 12.65 -6.22
N SER A 28 8.04 12.41 -4.92
CA SER A 28 8.48 11.11 -4.44
C SER A 28 7.43 10.02 -4.64
N SER A 29 6.13 10.34 -4.58
CA SER A 29 5.06 9.36 -4.80
C SER A 29 5.05 8.75 -6.20
N LEU A 30 5.57 9.43 -7.22
CA LEU A 30 5.74 8.85 -8.56
C LEU A 30 6.64 7.62 -8.55
N PHE A 31 7.54 7.50 -7.56
CA PHE A 31 8.37 6.31 -7.39
C PHE A 31 7.54 5.04 -7.16
N ILE A 32 6.35 5.17 -6.56
CA ILE A 32 5.39 4.06 -6.38
C ILE A 32 5.03 3.48 -7.75
N SER A 33 4.76 4.33 -8.75
CA SER A 33 4.44 3.90 -10.11
C SER A 33 5.64 3.33 -10.84
N LEU A 34 6.84 3.86 -10.58
CA LEU A 34 8.07 3.41 -11.24
C LEU A 34 8.45 1.98 -10.86
N ILE A 35 8.12 1.52 -9.64
CA ILE A 35 8.44 0.16 -9.17
C ILE A 35 7.90 -0.93 -10.13
N PRO A 36 6.58 -1.07 -10.36
CA PRO A 36 6.05 -2.07 -11.29
C PRO A 36 6.44 -1.82 -12.75
N ILE A 37 6.66 -0.56 -13.15
CA ILE A 37 7.09 -0.22 -14.52
C ILE A 37 8.50 -0.78 -14.79
N PHE A 38 9.44 -0.62 -13.86
CA PHE A 38 10.82 -1.06 -14.06
C PHE A 38 11.06 -2.52 -13.69
N MET A 39 10.35 -3.05 -12.69
CA MET A 39 10.52 -4.44 -12.28
C MET A 39 9.74 -5.43 -13.14
N GLY A 40 8.81 -4.93 -13.98
CA GLY A 40 7.92 -5.75 -14.77
C GLY A 40 6.68 -6.20 -13.99
N LEU A 41 5.65 -6.62 -14.74
CA LEU A 41 4.40 -7.09 -14.18
C LEU A 41 4.40 -8.62 -14.01
N PRO A 42 3.91 -9.15 -12.87
CA PRO A 42 3.76 -10.58 -12.65
C PRO A 42 2.73 -11.21 -13.59
N GLN A 43 2.80 -12.52 -13.80
CA GLN A 43 1.90 -13.27 -14.68
C GLN A 43 0.55 -13.53 -14.01
N LEU A 44 0.54 -13.86 -12.72
CA LEU A 44 -0.66 -14.11 -11.94
C LEU A 44 -1.54 -12.86 -11.93
N ILE A 45 -2.78 -13.00 -12.41
CA ILE A 45 -3.70 -11.86 -12.59
C ILE A 45 -3.89 -11.03 -11.32
N ASN A 46 -3.95 -11.68 -10.15
CA ASN A 46 -4.08 -11.00 -8.87
C ASN A 46 -2.87 -10.10 -8.57
N PHE A 47 -1.64 -10.63 -8.68
CA PHE A 47 -0.44 -9.83 -8.47
C PHE A 47 -0.25 -8.78 -9.58
N LYS A 48 -0.71 -9.07 -10.80
CA LYS A 48 -0.68 -8.11 -11.92
C LYS A 48 -1.56 -6.91 -11.63
N ASN A 49 -2.74 -7.15 -11.05
CA ASN A 49 -3.62 -6.08 -10.58
C ASN A 49 -2.98 -5.27 -9.45
N VAL A 50 -2.19 -5.86 -8.57
CA VAL A 50 -1.37 -5.08 -7.60
C VAL A 50 -0.44 -4.12 -8.34
N GLY A 51 0.26 -4.60 -9.37
CA GLY A 51 1.11 -3.74 -10.21
C GLY A 51 0.34 -2.58 -10.82
N TYR A 52 -0.83 -2.82 -11.42
CA TYR A 52 -1.68 -1.74 -11.95
C TYR A 52 -2.16 -0.77 -10.88
N MET A 53 -2.55 -1.26 -9.69
CA MET A 53 -2.95 -0.40 -8.59
C MET A 53 -1.79 0.47 -8.10
N LEU A 54 -0.56 -0.04 -8.03
CA LEU A 54 0.62 0.76 -7.68
C LEU A 54 0.96 1.82 -8.74
N ILE A 55 0.81 1.49 -10.03
CA ILE A 55 0.97 2.47 -11.12
C ILE A 55 -0.01 3.63 -10.94
N LEU A 56 -1.30 3.33 -10.75
CA LEU A 56 -2.30 4.36 -10.52
C LEU A 56 -2.07 5.11 -9.20
N ASN A 57 -1.69 4.39 -8.14
CA ASN A 57 -1.46 4.94 -6.82
C ASN A 57 -0.39 6.03 -6.84
N GLY A 58 0.76 5.83 -7.48
CA GLY A 58 1.77 6.88 -7.54
C GLY A 58 1.32 8.15 -8.27
N PHE A 59 0.49 8.04 -9.32
CA PHE A 59 -0.08 9.21 -9.99
C PHE A 59 -1.17 9.89 -9.14
N PHE A 60 -2.00 9.13 -8.44
CA PHE A 60 -3.04 9.66 -7.58
C PHE A 60 -2.48 10.29 -6.31
N SER A 61 -1.47 9.68 -5.71
CA SER A 61 -0.69 10.22 -4.61
C SER A 61 0.01 11.51 -5.02
N PHE A 62 0.62 11.56 -6.22
CA PHE A 62 1.17 12.82 -6.76
C PHE A 62 0.09 13.90 -6.85
N TYR A 63 -1.05 13.58 -7.46
CA TYR A 63 -2.16 14.50 -7.60
C TYR A 63 -2.68 14.97 -6.23
N TYR A 64 -2.77 14.06 -5.26
CA TYR A 64 -3.20 14.36 -3.90
C TYR A 64 -2.24 15.32 -3.21
N HIS A 65 -0.96 14.99 -3.08
CA HIS A 65 0.02 15.82 -2.38
C HIS A 65 0.24 17.18 -3.07
N TYR A 66 0.03 17.25 -4.38
CA TYR A 66 0.16 18.50 -5.13
C TYR A 66 -1.09 19.38 -5.00
N SER A 67 -2.28 18.79 -5.10
CA SER A 67 -3.55 19.54 -5.09
C SER A 67 -4.13 19.75 -3.70
N LEU A 68 -3.76 18.90 -2.73
CA LEU A 68 -4.38 18.78 -1.43
C LEU A 68 -5.92 18.74 -1.56
N SER A 69 -6.44 17.87 -2.42
CA SER A 69 -7.88 17.72 -2.64
C SER A 69 -8.42 16.43 -2.03
N TRP A 70 -9.66 16.46 -1.53
CA TRP A 70 -10.35 15.27 -1.02
C TRP A 70 -10.49 14.17 -2.08
N LEU A 71 -10.78 14.56 -3.32
CA LEU A 71 -10.81 13.62 -4.45
C LEU A 71 -9.45 12.95 -4.64
N GLY A 72 -8.37 13.72 -4.60
CA GLY A 72 -7.01 13.17 -4.74
C GLY A 72 -6.70 12.18 -3.62
N LYS A 73 -7.01 12.54 -2.38
CA LYS A 73 -6.84 11.65 -1.24
C LYS A 73 -7.59 10.34 -1.40
N HIS A 74 -8.86 10.43 -1.78
CA HIS A 74 -9.70 9.24 -1.96
C HIS A 74 -9.14 8.34 -3.06
N LEU A 75 -8.65 8.90 -4.17
CA LEU A 75 -8.02 8.13 -5.24
C LEU A 75 -6.71 7.45 -4.79
N ASP A 76 -5.88 8.16 -4.04
CA ASP A 76 -4.65 7.62 -3.44
C ASP A 76 -4.97 6.42 -2.52
N GLU A 77 -5.78 6.66 -1.48
CA GLU A 77 -6.07 5.64 -0.47
C GLU A 77 -6.88 4.45 -1.01
N VAL A 78 -7.85 4.67 -1.91
CA VAL A 78 -8.62 3.57 -2.51
C VAL A 78 -7.72 2.68 -3.36
N THR A 79 -6.75 3.24 -4.08
CA THR A 79 -5.80 2.41 -4.84
C THR A 79 -4.86 1.61 -3.93
N MET A 80 -4.48 2.15 -2.76
CA MET A 80 -3.77 1.37 -1.73
C MET A 80 -4.62 0.21 -1.19
N ILE A 81 -5.90 0.46 -0.89
CA ILE A 81 -6.86 -0.57 -0.42
C ILE A 81 -6.99 -1.68 -1.48
N LEU A 82 -7.18 -1.32 -2.74
CA LEU A 82 -7.32 -2.26 -3.85
C LEU A 82 -6.03 -3.05 -4.10
N ALA A 83 -4.86 -2.42 -4.00
CA ALA A 83 -3.57 -3.09 -4.07
C ALA A 83 -3.48 -4.20 -3.01
N ASN A 84 -3.85 -3.89 -1.76
CA ASN A 84 -3.83 -4.89 -0.68
C ASN A 84 -4.88 -5.99 -0.89
N TYR A 85 -6.08 -5.64 -1.36
CA TYR A 85 -7.13 -6.60 -1.71
C TYR A 85 -6.65 -7.64 -2.73
N TYR A 86 -6.09 -7.18 -3.85
CA TYR A 86 -5.55 -8.07 -4.87
C TYR A 86 -4.32 -8.85 -4.39
N GLY A 87 -3.49 -8.24 -3.54
CA GLY A 87 -2.36 -8.89 -2.89
C GLY A 87 -2.80 -10.11 -2.08
N ILE A 88 -3.77 -9.94 -1.17
CA ILE A 88 -4.35 -11.03 -0.38
C ILE A 88 -4.94 -12.10 -1.31
N SER A 89 -5.77 -11.71 -2.28
CA SER A 89 -6.40 -12.67 -3.21
C SER A 89 -5.39 -13.43 -4.09
N GLY A 90 -4.19 -12.89 -4.30
CA GLY A 90 -3.08 -13.62 -4.94
C GLY A 90 -2.35 -14.55 -3.98
N LEU A 91 -2.04 -14.07 -2.77
CA LEU A 91 -1.30 -14.83 -1.74
C LEU A 91 -2.06 -16.07 -1.27
N ILE A 92 -3.39 -16.01 -1.17
CA ILE A 92 -4.17 -17.17 -0.73
C ILE A 92 -4.10 -18.36 -1.70
N LYS A 93 -3.63 -18.19 -2.95
CA LYS A 93 -3.49 -19.29 -3.91
C LYS A 93 -2.46 -20.36 -3.48
N PHE A 94 -1.62 -20.05 -2.50
CA PHE A 94 -0.70 -21.00 -1.87
C PHE A 94 -1.37 -21.93 -0.84
N TYR A 95 -2.66 -21.74 -0.56
CA TYR A 95 -3.43 -22.49 0.44
C TYR A 95 -4.48 -23.38 -0.21
N ASP A 96 -5.11 -24.25 0.57
CA ASP A 96 -6.19 -25.11 0.09
C ASP A 96 -7.47 -24.32 -0.26
N ASN A 97 -8.35 -24.94 -1.05
CA ASN A 97 -9.58 -24.31 -1.55
C ASN A 97 -10.53 -23.86 -0.43
N ASN A 98 -10.59 -24.55 0.72
CA ASN A 98 -11.48 -24.14 1.81
C ASN A 98 -10.98 -22.85 2.46
N TYR A 99 -9.66 -22.75 2.69
CA TYR A 99 -9.04 -21.54 3.19
C TYR A 99 -9.20 -20.38 2.19
N GLN A 100 -8.90 -20.62 0.91
CA GLN A 100 -9.07 -19.64 -0.16
C GLN A 100 -10.48 -19.05 -0.19
N ASN A 101 -11.51 -19.91 -0.21
CA ASN A 101 -12.91 -19.48 -0.26
C ASN A 101 -13.31 -18.67 0.98
N LYS A 102 -12.86 -19.10 2.17
CA LYS A 102 -13.13 -18.39 3.43
C LYS A 102 -12.54 -16.98 3.40
N ILE A 103 -11.26 -16.85 3.05
CA ILE A 103 -10.56 -15.57 3.07
C ILE A 103 -11.03 -14.66 1.95
N ASN A 104 -11.25 -15.18 0.73
CA ASN A 104 -11.81 -14.37 -0.37
C ASN A 104 -13.17 -13.78 -0.01
N ARG A 105 -14.05 -14.55 0.65
CA ARG A 105 -15.35 -14.05 1.11
C ARG A 105 -15.18 -12.90 2.11
N LEU A 106 -14.32 -13.07 3.11
CA LEU A 106 -14.05 -12.02 4.10
C LEU A 106 -13.44 -10.78 3.44
N ASN A 107 -12.44 -10.96 2.57
CA ASN A 107 -11.77 -9.90 1.84
C ASN A 107 -12.74 -9.10 0.96
N THR A 108 -13.65 -9.81 0.29
CA THR A 108 -14.67 -9.21 -0.59
C THR A 108 -15.77 -8.48 0.17
N ILE A 109 -16.16 -8.94 1.37
CA ILE A 109 -17.09 -8.23 2.24
C ILE A 109 -16.42 -7.00 2.85
N PHE A 110 -15.16 -7.12 3.26
CA PHE A 110 -14.43 -6.04 3.92
C PHE A 110 -14.17 -4.85 2.97
N LEU A 111 -13.85 -5.11 1.70
CA LEU A 111 -13.53 -4.09 0.71
C LEU A 111 -14.57 -2.94 0.60
N PRO A 112 -15.87 -3.20 0.32
CA PRO A 112 -16.85 -2.13 0.21
C PRO A 112 -17.08 -1.41 1.54
N CYS A 113 -16.98 -2.10 2.68
CA CYS A 113 -17.06 -1.46 3.99
C CYS A 113 -15.91 -0.47 4.17
N PHE A 114 -14.67 -0.89 3.90
CA PHE A 114 -13.50 -0.05 4.07
C PHE A 114 -13.53 1.16 3.12
N ILE A 115 -13.84 0.95 1.83
CA ILE A 115 -14.00 2.06 0.88
C ILE A 115 -15.08 3.03 1.35
N SER A 116 -16.24 2.54 1.81
CA SER A 116 -17.34 3.41 2.28
C SER A 116 -16.94 4.25 3.49
N PHE A 117 -16.20 3.68 4.44
CA PHE A 117 -15.65 4.43 5.57
C PHE A 117 -14.63 5.49 5.10
N ASN A 118 -13.79 5.13 4.12
CA ASN A 118 -12.79 6.04 3.55
C ASN A 118 -13.39 7.21 2.77
N THR A 119 -14.65 7.13 2.36
CA THR A 119 -15.34 8.23 1.68
C THR A 119 -15.85 9.31 2.64
N ILE A 120 -15.78 9.09 3.97
CA ILE A 120 -16.31 10.01 4.99
C ILE A 120 -15.16 10.86 5.55
N PRO A 121 -15.05 12.16 5.23
CA PRO A 121 -13.92 13.00 5.65
C PRO A 121 -13.74 13.10 7.16
N GLN A 122 -14.83 13.00 7.94
CA GLN A 122 -14.78 13.06 9.40
C GLN A 122 -14.11 11.83 10.03
N LEU A 123 -14.00 10.73 9.28
CA LEU A 123 -13.40 9.47 9.73
C LEU A 123 -12.00 9.24 9.17
N ASP A 124 -11.45 10.22 8.46
CA ASP A 124 -10.16 10.18 7.78
C ASP A 124 -9.00 9.76 8.69
N PHE A 125 -9.01 10.22 9.95
CA PHE A 125 -8.01 9.86 10.96
C PHE A 125 -7.94 8.36 11.26
N LEU A 126 -8.98 7.57 10.91
CA LEU A 126 -9.00 6.12 11.10
C LEU A 126 -8.26 5.38 9.99
N PHE A 127 -8.04 5.98 8.82
CA PHE A 127 -7.47 5.30 7.66
C PHE A 127 -6.14 4.61 7.99
N PRO A 128 -5.12 5.28 8.59
CA PRO A 128 -3.84 4.62 8.85
C PRO A 128 -3.96 3.41 9.79
N THR A 129 -4.89 3.46 10.74
CA THR A 129 -5.11 2.36 11.69
C THR A 129 -5.78 1.17 10.99
N ILE A 130 -6.87 1.42 10.25
CA ILE A 130 -7.61 0.35 9.56
C ILE A 130 -6.75 -0.25 8.45
N PHE A 131 -6.04 0.58 7.68
CA PHE A 131 -5.11 0.15 6.64
C PHE A 131 -3.96 -0.67 7.23
N GLY A 132 -3.37 -0.23 8.36
CA GLY A 132 -2.33 -0.97 9.06
C GLY A 132 -2.78 -2.36 9.52
N ILE A 133 -3.98 -2.49 10.08
CA ILE A 133 -4.57 -3.81 10.41
C ILE A 133 -4.75 -4.64 9.15
N TYR A 134 -5.24 -4.06 8.06
CA TYR A 134 -5.48 -4.79 6.81
C TYR A 134 -4.19 -5.30 6.17
N VAL A 135 -3.13 -4.47 6.15
CA VAL A 135 -1.78 -4.86 5.70
C VAL A 135 -1.14 -5.88 6.62
N SER A 136 -1.38 -5.83 7.94
CA SER A 136 -0.81 -6.79 8.89
C SER A 136 -1.20 -8.23 8.56
N TYR A 137 -2.42 -8.44 8.05
CA TYR A 137 -2.87 -9.74 7.58
C TYR A 137 -2.12 -10.19 6.31
N THR A 138 -1.87 -9.27 5.38
CA THR A 138 -1.02 -9.53 4.20
C THR A 138 0.40 -9.92 4.61
N VAL A 139 1.00 -9.23 5.58
CA VAL A 139 2.32 -9.56 6.12
C VAL A 139 2.32 -10.95 6.77
N TYR A 140 1.26 -11.30 7.51
CA TYR A 140 1.10 -12.63 8.08
C TYR A 140 1.10 -13.71 6.98
N LEU A 141 0.30 -13.54 5.92
CA LEU A 141 0.27 -14.50 4.79
C LEU A 141 1.64 -14.60 4.11
N ILE A 142 2.30 -13.47 3.85
CA ILE A 142 3.64 -13.46 3.26
C ILE A 142 4.62 -14.27 4.12
N TYR A 143 4.66 -14.01 5.42
CA TYR A 143 5.57 -14.71 6.32
C TYR A 143 5.24 -16.21 6.39
N ASP A 144 3.95 -16.56 6.43
CA ASP A 144 3.51 -17.94 6.52
C ASP A 144 3.90 -18.75 5.27
N ILE A 145 3.63 -18.22 4.08
CA ILE A 145 4.07 -18.80 2.79
C ILE A 145 5.59 -18.94 2.76
N SER A 146 6.33 -17.94 3.26
CA SER A 146 7.80 -17.96 3.23
C SER A 146 8.41 -19.10 4.04
N LYS A 147 7.75 -19.59 5.10
CA LYS A 147 8.26 -20.71 5.89
C LYS A 147 8.18 -22.04 5.13
N ILE A 148 7.26 -22.13 4.16
CA ILE A 148 6.93 -23.37 3.47
C ILE A 148 7.62 -23.42 2.09
N TYR A 149 7.54 -22.32 1.33
CA TYR A 149 7.83 -22.34 -0.11
C TYR A 149 9.11 -21.61 -0.52
N TYR A 150 9.75 -20.84 0.37
CA TYR A 150 10.92 -20.04 -0.02
C TYR A 150 11.93 -19.81 1.11
N ASN A 151 13.05 -19.14 0.81
CA ASN A 151 14.00 -18.70 1.82
C ASN A 151 13.41 -17.53 2.63
N SER A 152 12.99 -17.83 3.86
CA SER A 152 12.43 -16.85 4.80
C SER A 152 13.35 -15.65 5.05
N LYS A 153 14.69 -15.81 5.02
CA LYS A 153 15.64 -14.70 5.23
C LYS A 153 15.50 -13.63 4.14
N THR A 154 15.35 -14.05 2.89
CA THR A 154 15.17 -13.13 1.75
C THR A 154 13.85 -12.38 1.85
N ILE A 155 12.76 -13.09 2.16
CA ILE A 155 11.43 -12.47 2.33
C ILE A 155 11.43 -11.48 3.50
N ILE A 156 12.03 -11.85 4.64
CA ILE A 156 12.18 -10.97 5.79
C ILE A 156 12.99 -9.73 5.41
N SER A 157 14.08 -9.88 4.65
CA SER A 157 14.86 -8.72 4.18
C SER A 157 14.02 -7.75 3.36
N TYR A 158 13.13 -8.24 2.50
CA TYR A 158 12.22 -7.37 1.74
C TYR A 158 11.14 -6.74 2.62
N LEU A 159 10.57 -7.50 3.57
CA LEU A 159 9.64 -6.95 4.56
C LEU A 159 10.29 -5.85 5.43
N MET A 160 11.59 -5.96 5.72
CA MET A 160 12.33 -4.94 6.46
C MET A 160 12.42 -3.61 5.72
N TYR A 161 12.51 -3.60 4.38
CA TYR A 161 12.41 -2.35 3.61
C TYR A 161 11.04 -1.70 3.81
N SER A 162 9.96 -2.49 3.70
CA SER A 162 8.62 -1.96 3.90
C SER A 162 8.39 -1.48 5.33
N LEU A 163 8.88 -2.22 6.33
CA LEU A 163 8.82 -1.83 7.73
C LEU A 163 9.59 -0.53 7.98
N PHE A 164 10.79 -0.40 7.43
CA PHE A 164 11.58 0.82 7.58
C PHE A 164 10.87 2.03 6.95
N GLY A 165 10.27 1.87 5.77
CA GLY A 165 9.39 2.90 5.17
C GLY A 165 8.23 3.29 6.08
N ALA A 166 7.53 2.30 6.66
CA ALA A 166 6.42 2.52 7.60
C ALA A 166 6.85 3.28 8.87
N VAL A 167 7.99 2.92 9.45
CA VAL A 167 8.56 3.59 10.61
C VAL A 167 8.96 5.02 10.28
N CYS A 168 9.60 5.24 9.12
CA CYS A 168 9.96 6.59 8.65
C CYS A 168 8.73 7.49 8.52
N TRP A 169 7.63 6.99 7.93
CA TRP A 169 6.36 7.71 7.86
C TRP A 169 5.79 7.99 9.25
N SER A 170 5.74 7.00 10.14
CA SER A 170 5.23 7.23 11.50
C SER A 170 6.04 8.30 12.25
N ILE A 171 7.37 8.32 12.09
CA ILE A 171 8.23 9.33 12.70
C ILE A 171 7.96 10.72 12.10
N SER A 172 7.77 10.83 10.78
CA SER A 172 7.45 12.13 10.14
C SER A 172 6.15 12.71 10.69
N GLU A 173 5.11 11.88 10.82
CA GLU A 173 3.80 12.36 11.25
C GLU A 173 3.70 12.63 12.76
N LEU A 174 4.48 11.93 13.61
CA LEU A 174 4.42 12.12 15.07
C LEU A 174 5.30 13.26 15.59
N TYR A 175 6.48 13.48 15.00
CA TYR A 175 7.48 14.41 15.55
C TYR A 175 7.70 15.66 14.69
N CYS A 176 7.11 15.70 13.49
CA CYS A 176 7.24 16.71 12.44
C CYS A 176 8.24 17.87 12.67
N THR A 177 9.38 17.81 11.98
CA THR A 177 10.43 18.83 11.91
C THR A 177 10.94 18.94 10.47
N GLU A 178 11.79 19.94 10.19
CA GLU A 178 12.46 20.11 8.88
C GLU A 178 13.28 18.87 8.46
N GLU A 179 13.78 18.11 9.42
CA GLU A 179 14.52 16.86 9.21
C GLU A 179 13.59 15.65 9.08
N THR A 180 12.53 15.56 9.88
CA THR A 180 11.66 14.36 9.86
C THR A 180 10.67 14.37 8.70
N LYS A 181 10.44 15.49 8.01
CA LYS A 181 9.55 15.57 6.83
C LYS A 181 9.89 14.58 5.71
N TYR A 182 11.16 14.18 5.59
CA TYR A 182 11.61 13.19 4.59
C TYR A 182 11.15 11.76 4.91
N GLY A 183 10.59 11.50 6.10
CA GLY A 183 10.10 10.17 6.46
C GLY A 183 8.98 9.67 5.53
N HIS A 184 8.08 10.57 5.13
CA HIS A 184 7.01 10.28 4.18
C HIS A 184 7.55 10.03 2.75
N VAL A 185 8.58 10.78 2.34
CA VAL A 185 9.31 10.52 1.08
C VAL A 185 9.90 9.11 1.05
N LEU A 186 10.52 8.66 2.16
CA LEU A 186 11.06 7.31 2.27
C LEU A 186 9.97 6.23 2.25
N TRP A 187 8.79 6.54 2.76
CA TRP A 187 7.62 5.66 2.68
C TRP A 187 7.22 5.38 1.23
N HIS A 188 7.09 6.41 0.38
CA HIS A 188 6.77 6.26 -1.05
C HIS A 188 7.76 5.35 -1.79
N MET A 189 9.02 5.35 -1.36
CA MET A 189 10.07 4.57 -1.99
C MET A 189 10.14 3.13 -1.47
N LEU A 190 10.17 2.95 -0.14
CA LEU A 190 10.56 1.70 0.48
C LEU A 190 9.37 0.79 0.81
N PHE A 191 8.22 1.38 1.16
CA PHE A 191 7.01 0.61 1.48
C PHE A 191 6.54 -0.26 0.31
N PRO A 192 6.20 0.29 -0.86
CA PRO A 192 5.78 -0.52 -2.00
C PRO A 192 6.91 -1.41 -2.57
N TYR A 193 8.17 -0.97 -2.48
CA TYR A 193 9.32 -1.72 -3.02
C TYR A 193 9.44 -3.12 -2.39
N GLY A 194 9.42 -3.19 -1.05
CA GLY A 194 9.57 -4.45 -0.33
C GLY A 194 8.45 -5.43 -0.65
N PHE A 195 7.20 -4.99 -0.57
CA PHE A 195 6.03 -5.80 -0.93
C PHE A 195 6.09 -6.26 -2.39
N TYR A 196 6.38 -5.35 -3.33
CA TYR A 196 6.35 -5.71 -4.74
C TYR A 196 7.42 -6.74 -5.12
N LYS A 197 8.63 -6.63 -4.55
CA LYS A 197 9.69 -7.65 -4.72
C LYS A 197 9.25 -9.03 -4.24
N ILE A 198 8.55 -9.11 -3.11
CA ILE A 198 8.02 -10.36 -2.57
C ILE A 198 6.99 -10.96 -3.53
N LEU A 199 6.07 -10.13 -4.05
CA LEU A 199 5.04 -10.60 -4.97
C LEU A 199 5.63 -11.18 -6.27
N LEU A 200 6.69 -10.57 -6.82
CA LEU A 200 7.39 -11.10 -7.99
C LEU A 200 8.02 -12.48 -7.70
N ILE A 201 8.65 -12.65 -6.52
CA ILE A 201 9.20 -13.95 -6.11
C ILE A 201 8.09 -15.00 -6.03
N TYR A 202 6.96 -14.66 -5.44
CA TYR A 202 5.84 -15.59 -5.31
C TYR A 202 5.14 -15.89 -6.63
N ASP A 203 5.10 -14.93 -7.55
CA ASP A 203 4.66 -15.16 -8.92
C ASP A 203 5.54 -16.21 -9.61
N ASP A 204 6.86 -16.07 -9.51
CA ASP A 204 7.82 -17.02 -10.09
C ASP A 204 7.63 -18.43 -9.51
N ILE A 205 7.39 -18.55 -8.19
CA ILE A 205 7.12 -19.84 -7.56
C ILE A 205 5.86 -20.48 -8.13
N ILE A 206 4.76 -19.73 -8.24
CA ILE A 206 3.49 -20.26 -8.79
C ILE A 206 3.65 -20.70 -10.24
N ASN A 207 4.40 -19.94 -11.05
CA ASN A 207 4.56 -20.24 -12.47
C ASN A 207 5.59 -21.34 -12.75
N SER A 208 6.56 -21.56 -11.86
CA SER A 208 7.58 -22.61 -11.99
C SER A 208 7.15 -23.95 -11.39
N SER A 209 6.12 -23.96 -10.55
CA SER A 209 5.58 -25.16 -9.92
C SER A 209 4.43 -25.76 -10.76
N PRO A 210 4.25 -27.08 -10.78
CA PRO A 210 3.22 -27.75 -11.60
C PRO A 210 1.79 -27.58 -11.05
N PHE A 211 1.50 -26.53 -10.26
CA PHE A 211 0.16 -26.25 -9.71
C PHE A 211 -0.85 -25.73 -10.76
N GLN A 212 -0.52 -25.83 -12.05
CA GLN A 212 -1.51 -25.72 -13.13
C GLN A 212 -2.25 -27.07 -13.26
N SER A 213 -3.22 -27.30 -12.39
CA SER A 213 -4.26 -28.34 -12.58
C SER A 213 -5.64 -27.73 -12.44
#